data_AF-A0A6P5PTD4-F1
#
_entry.id   AF-A0A6P5PTD4-F1
#
_cell.length_a   1.000
_cell.length_b   1.000
_cell.length_c   1.000
_cell.angle_alpha   90.00
_cell.angle_beta   90.00
_cell.angle_gamma   90.00
#
_symmetry.space_group_name_H-M   'P 1'
#
loop_
_entity.id
_entity.type
_entity.pdbx_description
1 polymer ?
#
loop_
_entity_poly.entity_id
_entity_poly.type
_entity_poly.pdbx_seq_one_letter_code
_entity_poly.pdbx_strand_id
1 'polypeptide(L)'
;MDPRHRHESGVEDQQCPLLCSCGLVNYWISVQGSEHFQLEVQLLDEDGKVVAHGTGNQGQLQVPSANLWWPYLMHEHPAYMYSLEVKVTTTESVTDYYTLPVGIRTVAVTKSKFLINGKPFYFHGVNKHEDSDIRGKGFDWPLLVKDFNLLRWLGANSFRTSHYPYSEEVLQLCDRYGIVVIDECPGVGIVLPQSFGNESLRHHLEVMEELIRRDKNHPAVVMWSVANEPSSALKPAAYYFKTLITHTKALDLTRPVTFVSNAKYDADLGAPYVDVICVNSYFSWYHDYGHVEVIQPQLNSQFENWYKTHQKPIIQSEYGADTIPGIHEDPPRMFSEEYQRAVLENYHSVLDQKRKEYVVGELIWNFADFMTNQSPLRVIGNKKGIFTRQRQPKSSAFILRERYWRIANETRGHGSVPRTQCFGSRPFTF
;
A
#
# COMPACT_ATOMS: atom_id res chain seq x y z
N MET A 1 -29.26 63.05 -9.28
CA MET A 1 -28.97 61.64 -9.60
C MET A 1 -27.74 61.26 -8.81
N ASP A 2 -27.94 60.37 -7.85
CA ASP A 2 -26.96 59.72 -6.97
C ASP A 2 -25.99 58.83 -7.80
N PRO A 3 -24.91 58.21 -7.26
CA PRO A 3 -23.60 58.82 -7.09
C PRO A 3 -22.40 57.87 -7.40
N ARG A 4 -21.19 58.40 -7.20
CA ARG A 4 -19.98 57.76 -6.62
C ARG A 4 -19.28 56.58 -7.35
N HIS A 5 -18.08 56.91 -7.82
CA HIS A 5 -16.79 56.26 -7.52
C HIS A 5 -16.85 54.82 -6.99
N ARG A 6 -16.40 53.88 -7.83
CA ARG A 6 -15.95 52.57 -7.34
C ARG A 6 -14.54 52.70 -6.80
N HIS A 7 -14.44 52.49 -5.49
CA HIS A 7 -13.22 52.24 -4.75
C HIS A 7 -12.47 51.02 -5.30
N GLU A 8 -11.18 51.20 -5.58
CA GLU A 8 -10.18 50.15 -5.42
C GLU A 8 -10.07 49.85 -3.92
N SER A 9 -10.39 48.62 -3.54
CA SER A 9 -10.06 48.07 -2.22
C SER A 9 -9.23 46.82 -2.46
N GLY A 10 -7.92 46.95 -2.23
CA GLY A 10 -7.03 45.81 -2.04
C GLY A 10 -7.59 44.97 -0.90
N VAL A 11 -7.78 43.68 -1.18
CA VAL A 11 -8.02 42.70 -0.13
C VAL A 11 -6.65 42.15 0.21
N GLU A 12 -6.19 42.57 1.38
CA GLU A 12 -5.01 42.08 2.07
C GLU A 12 -4.98 40.54 2.05
N ASP A 13 -3.83 40.01 1.63
CA ASP A 13 -3.38 38.65 1.96
C ASP A 13 -3.41 38.49 3.49
N GLN A 14 -4.54 38.02 4.02
CA GLN A 14 -4.54 37.40 5.33
C GLN A 14 -3.82 36.05 5.18
N GLN A 15 -2.49 36.11 5.35
CA GLN A 15 -1.69 34.97 5.78
C GLN A 15 -2.36 34.36 7.01
N CYS A 16 -3.15 33.32 6.79
CA CYS A 16 -3.65 32.47 7.85
C CYS A 16 -2.41 31.83 8.52
N PRO A 17 -2.12 32.16 9.79
CA PRO A 17 -0.95 31.63 10.45
C PRO A 17 -1.14 30.12 10.60
N LEU A 18 -0.24 29.35 9.98
CA LEU A 18 0.09 27.94 10.23
C LEU A 18 -1.04 27.17 10.95
N LEU A 19 -1.97 26.63 10.16
CA LEU A 19 -3.08 25.78 10.62
C LEU A 19 -2.65 24.85 11.76
N CYS A 20 -3.10 25.14 12.98
CA CYS A 20 -3.28 24.15 14.03
C CYS A 20 -4.17 23.04 13.47
N SER A 21 -3.58 21.98 12.90
CA SER A 21 -4.34 20.85 12.39
C SER A 21 -4.89 20.06 13.59
N CYS A 22 -6.13 20.36 13.97
CA CYS A 22 -6.88 19.54 14.91
C CYS A 22 -7.09 18.15 14.29
N GLY A 23 -6.57 17.11 14.92
CA GLY A 23 -6.82 15.72 14.54
C GLY A 23 -8.20 15.29 15.02
N LEU A 24 -8.92 14.51 14.21
CA LEU A 24 -10.22 13.96 14.56
C LEU A 24 -10.14 12.44 14.59
N VAL A 25 -10.56 11.83 15.70
CA VAL A 25 -10.62 10.37 15.86
C VAL A 25 -12.06 9.97 16.13
N ASN A 26 -12.70 9.34 15.14
CA ASN A 26 -14.03 8.78 15.28
C ASN A 26 -13.93 7.38 15.89
N TYR A 27 -14.76 7.07 16.88
CA TYR A 27 -14.84 5.73 17.45
C TYR A 27 -16.27 5.20 17.41
N TRP A 28 -16.38 3.89 17.18
CA TRP A 28 -17.59 3.11 17.35
C TRP A 28 -17.22 1.77 17.98
N ILE A 29 -17.80 1.50 19.15
CA ILE A 29 -17.51 0.37 20.03
C ILE A 29 -18.77 -0.48 20.15
N SER A 30 -18.61 -1.79 19.97
CA SER A 30 -19.68 -2.77 20.21
C SER A 30 -19.35 -3.54 21.48
N VAL A 31 -20.30 -3.58 22.42
CA VAL A 31 -20.21 -4.35 23.67
C VAL A 31 -21.17 -5.53 23.58
N GLN A 32 -20.76 -6.68 24.10
CA GLN A 32 -21.57 -7.90 24.17
C GLN A 32 -21.69 -8.36 25.63
N GLY A 33 -22.77 -9.08 25.96
CA GLY A 33 -22.98 -9.70 27.27
C GLY A 33 -23.83 -8.90 28.28
N SER A 34 -23.90 -7.57 28.18
CA SER A 34 -24.79 -6.73 29.00
C SER A 34 -25.32 -5.53 28.22
N GLU A 35 -26.57 -5.15 28.47
CA GLU A 35 -27.19 -3.91 27.95
C GLU A 35 -26.95 -2.71 28.88
N HIS A 36 -26.49 -2.94 30.10
CA HIS A 36 -26.27 -1.92 31.12
C HIS A 36 -24.77 -1.80 31.44
N PHE A 37 -24.12 -0.85 30.80
CA PHE A 37 -22.70 -0.57 30.96
C PHE A 37 -22.39 0.92 30.80
N GLN A 38 -21.23 1.33 31.29
CA GLN A 38 -20.60 2.62 31.03
C GLN A 38 -19.34 2.39 30.20
N LEU A 39 -19.11 3.28 29.23
CA LEU A 39 -17.95 3.28 28.36
C LEU A 39 -17.18 4.58 28.54
N GLU A 40 -15.91 4.45 28.90
CA GLU A 40 -14.93 5.52 28.93
C GLU A 40 -13.91 5.27 27.81
N VAL A 41 -13.58 6.33 27.08
CA VAL A 41 -12.62 6.28 25.97
C VAL A 41 -11.58 7.36 26.19
N GLN A 42 -10.31 6.98 26.19
CA GLN A 42 -9.18 7.90 26.30
C GLN A 42 -8.25 7.72 25.12
N LEU A 43 -7.74 8.82 24.58
CA LEU A 43 -6.69 8.80 23.58
C LEU A 43 -5.40 9.30 24.24
N LEU A 44 -4.38 8.46 24.24
CA LEU A 44 -3.08 8.74 24.82
C LEU A 44 -2.06 9.00 23.71
N ASP A 45 -1.17 9.97 23.90
CA ASP A 45 -0.02 10.19 23.03
C ASP A 45 1.12 9.16 23.26
N GLU A 46 2.23 9.27 22.51
CA GLU A 46 3.35 8.31 22.61
C GLU A 46 4.05 8.32 23.99
N ASP A 47 3.88 9.39 24.77
CA ASP A 47 4.41 9.51 26.14
C ASP A 47 3.41 9.01 27.20
N GLY A 48 2.24 8.49 26.78
CA GLY A 48 1.19 7.98 27.65
C GLY A 48 0.34 9.08 28.30
N LYS A 49 0.37 10.31 27.78
CA LYS A 49 -0.46 11.39 28.28
C LYS A 49 -1.82 11.40 27.56
N VAL A 50 -2.90 11.47 28.34
CA VAL A 50 -4.26 11.63 27.79
C VAL A 50 -4.37 12.99 27.09
N VAL A 51 -4.63 12.96 25.78
CA VAL A 51 -4.81 14.14 24.92
C VAL A 51 -6.26 14.39 24.54
N ALA A 52 -7.11 13.37 24.62
CA ALA A 52 -8.56 13.51 24.42
C ALA A 52 -9.32 12.44 25.22
N HIS A 53 -10.58 12.74 25.57
CA HIS A 53 -11.46 11.84 26.29
C HIS A 53 -12.86 11.85 25.67
N GLY A 54 -13.57 10.73 25.79
CA GLY A 54 -14.93 10.56 25.33
C GLY A 54 -15.66 9.49 26.15
N THR A 55 -16.96 9.36 25.90
CA THR A 55 -17.82 8.40 26.57
C THR A 55 -18.80 7.77 25.58
N GLY A 56 -19.41 6.66 25.98
CA GLY A 56 -20.44 5.99 25.18
C GLY A 56 -19.89 5.13 24.05
N ASN A 57 -20.80 4.52 23.29
CA ASN A 57 -20.47 3.56 22.24
C ASN A 57 -20.07 4.20 20.91
N GLN A 58 -20.38 5.48 20.68
CA GLN A 58 -20.01 6.20 19.47
C GLN A 58 -19.66 7.65 19.81
N GLY A 59 -18.61 8.19 19.19
CA GLY A 59 -18.24 9.58 19.35
C GLY A 59 -17.07 10.01 18.47
N GLN A 60 -16.65 11.26 18.67
CA GLN A 60 -15.51 11.85 17.97
C GLN A 60 -14.65 12.59 18.98
N LEU A 61 -13.37 12.23 19.03
CA LEU A 61 -12.35 12.90 19.83
C LEU A 61 -11.65 13.97 18.98
N GLN A 62 -11.37 15.12 19.60
CA GLN A 62 -10.60 16.22 18.99
C GLN A 62 -9.22 16.29 19.64
N VAL A 63 -8.17 16.36 18.81
CA VAL A 63 -6.77 16.41 19.25
C VAL A 63 -6.15 17.70 18.69
N PRO A 64 -6.13 18.80 19.46
CA PRO A 64 -5.50 20.04 19.03
C PRO A 64 -4.01 19.81 18.72
N SER A 65 -3.52 20.37 17.61
CA SER A 65 -2.13 20.22 17.17
C SER A 65 -1.68 18.76 17.09
N ALA A 66 -2.49 17.92 16.46
CA ALA A 66 -2.24 16.48 16.38
C ALA A 66 -0.94 16.17 15.62
N ASN A 67 -0.18 15.21 16.13
CA ASN A 67 0.91 14.58 15.42
C ASN A 67 0.34 13.56 14.44
N LEU A 68 0.45 13.84 13.14
CA LEU A 68 -0.10 12.96 12.12
C LEU A 68 0.77 11.73 11.92
N TRP A 69 0.13 10.61 11.58
CA TRP A 69 0.83 9.44 11.07
C TRP A 69 1.34 9.74 9.66
N TRP A 70 2.65 9.66 9.47
CA TRP A 70 3.31 9.84 8.18
C TRP A 70 4.00 8.55 7.74
N PRO A 71 3.93 8.18 6.46
CA PRO A 71 4.72 7.08 5.94
C PRO A 71 6.23 7.26 6.18
N TYR A 72 6.94 6.15 6.28
CA TYR A 72 8.40 6.10 6.25
C TYR A 72 8.90 6.92 5.06
N LEU A 73 9.93 7.72 5.32
CA LEU A 73 10.54 8.66 4.36
C LEU A 73 9.71 9.91 4.02
N MET A 74 8.48 10.08 4.54
CA MET A 74 7.67 11.28 4.27
C MET A 74 7.75 12.37 5.35
N HIS A 75 8.27 12.04 6.53
CA HIS A 75 8.45 12.96 7.66
C HIS A 75 9.68 12.59 8.51
N GLU A 76 10.15 13.50 9.36
CA GLU A 76 11.27 13.26 10.30
C GLU A 76 10.89 12.28 11.40
N HIS A 77 9.63 12.36 11.85
CA HIS A 77 8.99 11.44 12.79
C HIS A 77 7.87 10.70 12.05
N PRO A 78 8.19 9.64 11.28
CA PRO A 78 7.16 8.83 10.64
C PRO A 78 6.43 7.98 11.67
N ALA A 79 5.27 7.46 11.26
CA ALA A 79 4.56 6.42 11.99
C ALA A 79 4.14 6.79 13.42
N TYR A 80 3.82 8.07 13.67
CA TYR A 80 3.34 8.51 14.98
C TYR A 80 2.05 7.77 15.36
N MET A 81 2.03 7.16 16.54
CA MET A 81 0.89 6.36 17.01
C MET A 81 0.38 6.87 18.36
N TYR A 82 -0.92 7.15 18.41
CA TYR A 82 -1.66 7.26 19.66
C TYR A 82 -2.15 5.89 20.13
N SER A 83 -2.63 5.82 21.37
CA SER A 83 -3.30 4.64 21.94
C SER A 83 -4.72 5.01 22.36
N LEU A 84 -5.72 4.38 21.77
CA LEU A 84 -7.12 4.52 22.16
C LEU A 84 -7.44 3.45 23.22
N GLU A 85 -7.46 3.86 24.47
CA GLU A 85 -7.87 3.02 25.60
C GLU A 85 -9.39 3.09 25.78
N VAL A 86 -10.02 1.92 25.72
CA VAL A 86 -11.44 1.74 25.95
C VAL A 86 -11.61 0.96 27.24
N LYS A 87 -12.39 1.52 28.17
CA LYS A 87 -12.78 0.89 29.42
C LYS A 87 -14.29 0.71 29.46
N VAL A 88 -14.73 -0.53 29.64
CA VAL A 88 -16.14 -0.87 29.89
C VAL A 88 -16.30 -1.15 31.37
N THR A 89 -17.36 -0.65 31.99
CA THR A 89 -17.74 -1.01 33.36
C THR A 89 -19.22 -1.37 33.41
N THR A 90 -19.55 -2.58 33.86
CA THR A 90 -20.95 -3.02 34.01
C THR A 90 -21.53 -2.60 35.35
N THR A 91 -22.86 -2.66 35.49
CA THR A 91 -23.54 -2.43 36.79
C THR A 91 -23.13 -3.43 37.87
N GLU A 92 -22.65 -4.61 37.48
CA GLU A 92 -22.10 -5.65 38.38
C GLU A 92 -20.61 -5.42 38.71
N SER A 93 -20.06 -4.26 38.34
CA SER A 93 -18.66 -3.87 38.53
C SER A 93 -17.64 -4.75 37.79
N VAL A 94 -18.06 -5.50 36.76
CA VAL A 94 -17.14 -6.15 35.83
C VAL A 94 -16.51 -5.08 34.95
N THR A 95 -15.18 -5.10 34.83
CA THR A 95 -14.43 -4.13 34.03
C THR A 95 -13.65 -4.85 32.94
N ASP A 96 -13.71 -4.33 31.71
CA ASP A 96 -12.92 -4.79 30.57
C ASP A 96 -12.12 -3.62 29.97
N TYR A 97 -10.94 -3.92 29.45
CA TYR A 97 -10.02 -2.94 28.87
C TYR A 97 -9.49 -3.42 27.52
N TYR A 98 -9.55 -2.54 26.53
CA TYR A 98 -8.93 -2.77 25.23
C TYR A 98 -8.17 -1.53 24.78
N THR A 99 -6.92 -1.70 24.35
CA THR A 99 -6.09 -0.62 23.82
C THR A 99 -5.86 -0.83 22.34
N LEU A 100 -6.25 0.15 21.52
CA LEU A 100 -6.08 0.11 20.07
C LEU A 100 -5.07 1.19 19.62
N PRO A 101 -3.99 0.83 18.92
CA PRO A 101 -3.11 1.82 18.29
C PRO A 101 -3.84 2.63 17.22
N VAL A 102 -3.66 3.96 17.19
CA VAL A 102 -4.31 4.87 16.24
C VAL A 102 -3.30 5.81 15.59
N GLY A 103 -3.18 5.74 14.27
CA GLY A 103 -2.46 6.72 13.46
C GLY A 103 -3.42 7.73 12.82
N ILE A 104 -3.34 9.01 13.21
CA ILE A 104 -4.20 10.05 12.63
C ILE A 104 -3.67 10.42 11.25
N ARG A 105 -4.39 10.01 10.20
CA ARG A 105 -4.05 10.32 8.81
C ARG A 105 -5.26 10.33 7.88
N THR A 106 -5.15 11.06 6.78
CA THR A 106 -6.13 11.00 5.68
C THR A 106 -5.54 10.35 4.44
N VAL A 107 -6.40 9.67 3.68
CA VAL A 107 -6.08 9.11 2.36
C VAL A 107 -7.07 9.69 1.36
N ALA A 108 -6.57 10.16 0.21
CA ALA A 108 -7.41 10.64 -0.87
C ALA A 108 -6.79 10.33 -2.23
N VAL A 109 -7.64 10.26 -3.26
CA VAL A 109 -7.22 10.02 -4.64
C VAL A 109 -7.80 11.10 -5.53
N THR A 110 -6.97 11.65 -6.41
CA THR A 110 -7.37 12.58 -7.47
C THR A 110 -7.23 11.88 -8.83
N LYS A 111 -7.55 12.56 -9.94
CA LYS A 111 -7.35 12.02 -11.30
C LYS A 111 -5.90 11.66 -11.64
N SER A 112 -4.90 12.14 -10.90
CA SER A 112 -3.48 11.92 -11.22
C SER A 112 -2.57 11.71 -10.00
N LYS A 113 -3.08 11.84 -8.77
CA LYS A 113 -2.27 11.76 -7.55
C LYS A 113 -2.95 10.91 -6.48
N PHE A 114 -2.13 10.17 -5.75
CA PHE A 114 -2.48 9.60 -4.46
C PHE A 114 -2.03 10.58 -3.38
N LEU A 115 -2.88 10.86 -2.38
CA LEU A 115 -2.61 11.84 -1.34
C LEU A 115 -2.65 11.18 0.03
N ILE A 116 -1.64 11.43 0.85
CA ILE A 116 -1.65 11.13 2.29
C ILE A 116 -1.49 12.46 3.03
N ASN A 117 -2.40 12.76 3.95
CA ASN A 117 -2.43 14.04 4.68
C ASN A 117 -2.41 15.26 3.75
N GLY A 118 -3.14 15.16 2.63
CA GLY A 118 -3.20 16.20 1.59
C GLY A 118 -1.93 16.36 0.74
N LYS A 119 -0.85 15.64 1.03
CA LYS A 119 0.41 15.70 0.28
C LYS A 119 0.50 14.56 -0.74
N PRO A 120 1.02 14.81 -1.96
CA PRO A 120 1.27 13.75 -2.94
C PRO A 120 2.16 12.65 -2.37
N PHE A 121 1.71 11.40 -2.51
CA PHE A 121 2.42 10.21 -2.10
C PHE A 121 2.76 9.36 -3.33
N TYR A 122 3.98 8.82 -3.35
CA TYR A 122 4.44 7.91 -4.39
C TYR A 122 4.85 6.58 -3.75
N PHE A 123 4.22 5.48 -4.18
CA PHE A 123 4.58 4.13 -3.74
C PHE A 123 5.90 3.75 -4.40
N HIS A 124 6.97 3.61 -3.63
CA HIS A 124 8.22 3.04 -4.12
C HIS A 124 8.54 1.84 -3.23
N GLY A 125 8.07 0.67 -3.67
CA GLY A 125 7.93 -0.48 -2.79
C GLY A 125 8.01 -1.81 -3.50
N VAL A 126 7.60 -2.86 -2.80
CA VAL A 126 7.76 -4.24 -3.26
C VAL A 126 6.43 -4.98 -3.22
N ASN A 127 6.31 -6.07 -3.96
CA ASN A 127 5.38 -7.14 -3.62
C ASN A 127 6.08 -8.11 -2.66
N LYS A 128 5.33 -8.84 -1.83
CA LYS A 128 5.88 -9.83 -0.91
C LYS A 128 5.15 -11.18 -1.04
N HIS A 129 5.62 -12.17 -0.30
CA HIS A 129 4.87 -13.38 0.03
C HIS A 129 5.24 -13.81 1.46
N GLU A 130 4.28 -14.39 2.18
CA GLU A 130 4.55 -15.21 3.35
C GLU A 130 5.10 -16.56 2.88
N ASP A 131 6.42 -16.60 2.67
CA ASP A 131 7.14 -17.78 2.20
C ASP A 131 8.59 -17.78 2.69
N SER A 132 9.02 -18.94 3.18
CA SER A 132 10.39 -19.18 3.65
C SER A 132 10.75 -20.66 3.61
N ASP A 133 12.05 -20.96 3.73
CA ASP A 133 12.54 -22.33 3.75
C ASP A 133 12.00 -23.12 4.93
N ILE A 134 11.73 -24.41 4.68
CA ILE A 134 11.18 -25.40 5.61
C ILE A 134 9.75 -25.11 6.06
N ARG A 135 9.48 -23.94 6.65
CA ARG A 135 8.17 -23.60 7.25
C ARG A 135 7.12 -23.11 6.23
N GLY A 136 7.51 -22.82 4.99
CA GLY A 136 6.60 -22.29 3.97
C GLY A 136 5.96 -20.98 4.42
N LYS A 137 4.63 -21.00 4.61
CA LYS A 137 3.81 -19.87 5.09
C LYS A 137 3.83 -19.66 6.61
N GLY A 138 4.51 -20.53 7.36
CA GLY A 138 4.57 -20.43 8.82
C GLY A 138 5.17 -19.11 9.29
N PHE A 139 4.47 -18.45 10.23
CA PHE A 139 4.92 -17.22 10.87
C PHE A 139 6.27 -17.39 11.61
N ASP A 140 7.08 -16.32 11.65
CA ASP A 140 8.39 -16.32 12.31
C ASP A 140 8.87 -14.90 12.64
N TRP A 141 9.00 -14.58 13.93
CA TRP A 141 9.51 -13.27 14.37
C TRP A 141 10.89 -12.91 13.79
N PRO A 142 11.91 -13.79 13.80
CA PRO A 142 13.20 -13.50 13.19
C PRO A 142 13.11 -13.08 11.72
N LEU A 143 12.39 -13.84 10.88
CA LEU A 143 12.20 -13.49 9.47
C LEU A 143 11.37 -12.23 9.30
N LEU A 144 10.33 -12.03 10.10
CA LEU A 144 9.51 -10.83 10.04
C LEU A 144 10.35 -9.57 10.31
N VAL A 145 11.11 -9.55 11.41
CA VAL A 145 12.00 -8.43 11.74
C VAL A 145 13.08 -8.26 10.67
N LYS A 146 13.63 -9.36 10.13
CA LYS A 146 14.61 -9.30 9.04
C LYS A 146 14.02 -8.68 7.77
N ASP A 147 12.79 -9.04 7.40
CA ASP A 147 12.09 -8.49 6.24
C ASP A 147 11.89 -6.98 6.39
N PHE A 148 11.42 -6.50 7.55
CA PHE A 148 11.25 -5.07 7.80
C PHE A 148 12.58 -4.29 7.83
N ASN A 149 13.65 -4.88 8.36
CA ASN A 149 14.98 -4.29 8.28
C ASN A 149 15.44 -4.14 6.83
N LEU A 150 15.16 -5.13 5.97
CA LEU A 150 15.48 -5.07 4.54
C LEU A 150 14.59 -4.08 3.78
N LEU A 151 13.30 -3.98 4.09
CA LEU A 151 12.40 -2.96 3.52
C LEU A 151 12.94 -1.55 3.78
N ARG A 152 13.33 -1.28 5.03
CA ARG A 152 13.92 0.01 5.42
C ARG A 152 15.30 0.24 4.79
N TRP A 153 16.14 -0.79 4.73
CA TRP A 153 17.45 -0.74 4.06
C TRP A 153 17.29 -0.37 2.58
N LEU A 154 16.33 -1.00 1.90
CA LEU A 154 15.98 -0.77 0.49
C LEU A 154 15.45 0.64 0.26
N GLY A 155 14.89 1.29 1.29
CA GLY A 155 14.15 2.54 1.13
C GLY A 155 12.72 2.31 0.62
N ALA A 156 12.20 1.09 0.74
CA ALA A 156 10.81 0.80 0.39
C ALA A 156 9.88 1.45 1.42
N ASN A 157 8.93 2.25 0.94
CA ASN A 157 7.92 2.89 1.79
C ASN A 157 6.57 2.18 1.75
N SER A 158 6.43 1.15 0.91
CA SER A 158 5.18 0.43 0.69
C SER A 158 5.37 -1.03 0.32
N PHE A 159 4.35 -1.84 0.55
CA PHE A 159 4.20 -3.12 -0.15
C PHE A 159 2.74 -3.50 -0.37
N ARG A 160 2.50 -4.51 -1.22
CA ARG A 160 1.20 -5.17 -1.41
C ARG A 160 1.20 -6.56 -0.76
N THR A 161 0.12 -6.93 -0.09
CA THR A 161 -0.08 -8.27 0.52
C THR A 161 -0.43 -9.31 -0.56
N SER A 162 0.42 -9.45 -1.58
CA SER A 162 0.21 -10.41 -2.67
C SER A 162 0.23 -11.86 -2.14
N HIS A 163 -0.79 -12.70 -2.36
CA HIS A 163 -2.12 -12.41 -2.94
C HIS A 163 -3.20 -12.82 -1.95
N TYR A 164 -3.04 -12.40 -0.70
CA TYR A 164 -3.91 -12.74 0.41
C TYR A 164 -3.52 -11.87 1.62
N PRO A 165 -4.45 -11.63 2.55
CA PRO A 165 -4.15 -10.89 3.77
C PRO A 165 -3.06 -11.63 4.56
N TYR A 166 -2.04 -10.91 5.01
CA TYR A 166 -0.97 -11.51 5.82
C TYR A 166 -1.38 -11.61 7.28
N SER A 167 -0.52 -12.23 8.10
CA SER A 167 -0.60 -12.22 9.56
C SER A 167 -0.73 -10.81 10.14
N GLU A 168 -1.56 -10.64 11.17
CA GLU A 168 -1.86 -9.38 11.82
C GLU A 168 -0.59 -8.68 12.34
N GLU A 169 0.40 -9.44 12.81
CA GLU A 169 1.68 -8.93 13.28
C GLU A 169 2.46 -8.19 12.17
N VAL A 170 2.29 -8.57 10.90
CA VAL A 170 2.87 -7.84 9.77
C VAL A 170 2.26 -6.44 9.68
N LEU A 171 0.93 -6.31 9.79
CA LEU A 171 0.25 -5.01 9.72
C LEU A 171 0.57 -4.15 10.95
N GLN A 172 0.68 -4.76 12.14
CA GLN A 172 1.13 -4.07 13.35
C GLN A 172 2.55 -3.48 13.18
N LEU A 173 3.47 -4.21 12.51
CA LEU A 173 4.77 -3.65 12.18
C LEU A 173 4.68 -2.56 11.10
N CYS A 174 3.81 -2.70 10.10
CA CYS A 174 3.58 -1.65 9.11
C CYS A 174 3.17 -0.32 9.75
N ASP A 175 2.22 -0.38 10.68
CA ASP A 175 1.74 0.78 11.43
C ASP A 175 2.87 1.47 12.17
N ARG A 176 3.72 0.69 12.86
CA ARG A 176 4.83 1.21 13.68
C ARG A 176 6.04 1.68 12.88
N TYR A 177 6.25 1.14 11.68
CA TYR A 177 7.38 1.51 10.83
C TYR A 177 7.01 2.55 9.75
N GLY A 178 5.73 2.81 9.53
CA GLY A 178 5.28 3.75 8.50
C GLY A 178 5.29 3.14 7.10
N ILE A 179 5.22 1.82 6.97
CA ILE A 179 5.23 1.15 5.66
C ILE A 179 3.79 1.04 5.19
N VAL A 180 3.41 1.76 4.13
CA VAL A 180 2.02 1.72 3.65
C VAL A 180 1.69 0.42 2.93
N VAL A 181 0.45 -0.03 3.06
CA VAL A 181 0.00 -1.33 2.56
C VAL A 181 -1.15 -1.15 1.58
N ILE A 182 -1.03 -1.80 0.43
CA ILE A 182 -2.18 -2.16 -0.42
C ILE A 182 -2.61 -3.54 0.06
N ASP A 183 -3.75 -3.62 0.73
CA ASP A 183 -4.21 -4.85 1.37
C ASP A 183 -5.13 -5.64 0.45
N GLU A 184 -4.70 -6.84 0.07
CA GLU A 184 -5.27 -7.65 -1.00
C GLU A 184 -5.94 -8.91 -0.46
N CYS A 185 -7.19 -9.12 -0.87
CA CYS A 185 -7.91 -10.36 -0.59
C CYS A 185 -7.39 -11.53 -1.46
N PRO A 186 -7.75 -12.80 -1.17
CA PRO A 186 -7.33 -13.96 -1.95
C PRO A 186 -8.02 -14.13 -3.32
N GLY A 187 -8.49 -13.05 -3.94
CA GLY A 187 -9.12 -13.02 -5.26
C GLY A 187 -8.15 -13.21 -6.43
N VAL A 188 -7.34 -14.27 -6.43
CA VAL A 188 -6.33 -14.58 -7.45
C VAL A 188 -6.67 -15.86 -8.21
N GLY A 189 -6.30 -15.94 -9.50
CA GLY A 189 -6.57 -17.13 -10.33
C GLY A 189 -8.00 -17.23 -10.84
N ILE A 190 -8.76 -16.12 -10.84
CA ILE A 190 -10.12 -16.02 -11.37
C ILE A 190 -10.08 -15.94 -12.90
N VAL A 191 -9.69 -17.04 -13.55
CA VAL A 191 -9.37 -17.05 -14.99
C VAL A 191 -10.47 -17.66 -15.86
N LEU A 192 -11.33 -18.51 -15.30
CA LEU A 192 -12.35 -19.23 -16.07
C LEU A 192 -13.71 -18.52 -16.00
N PRO A 193 -14.54 -18.57 -17.05
CA PRO A 193 -15.88 -17.96 -17.03
C PRO A 193 -16.78 -18.42 -15.87
N GLN A 194 -16.61 -19.67 -15.40
CA GLN A 194 -17.44 -20.24 -14.33
C GLN A 194 -17.08 -19.66 -12.95
N SER A 195 -15.86 -19.12 -12.80
CA SER A 195 -15.41 -18.46 -11.57
C SER A 195 -16.16 -17.15 -11.26
N PHE A 196 -16.92 -16.62 -12.23
CA PHE A 196 -17.72 -15.40 -12.09
C PHE A 196 -19.20 -15.68 -11.75
N GLY A 197 -19.54 -16.90 -11.35
CA GLY A 197 -20.90 -17.27 -10.93
C GLY A 197 -21.32 -16.63 -9.59
N ASN A 198 -22.63 -16.64 -9.31
CA ASN A 198 -23.21 -16.01 -8.12
C ASN A 198 -22.66 -16.57 -6.80
N GLU A 199 -22.38 -17.87 -6.72
CA GLU A 199 -21.79 -18.47 -5.51
C GLU A 199 -20.39 -17.93 -5.24
N SER A 200 -19.54 -17.86 -6.28
CA SER A 200 -18.20 -17.27 -6.18
C SER A 200 -18.24 -15.78 -5.87
N LEU A 201 -19.24 -15.04 -6.40
CA LEU A 201 -19.43 -13.63 -6.05
C LEU A 201 -19.84 -13.46 -4.59
N ARG A 202 -20.83 -14.24 -4.11
CA ARG A 202 -21.31 -14.21 -2.72
C ARG A 202 -20.16 -14.48 -1.75
N HIS A 203 -19.39 -15.54 -2.00
CA HIS A 203 -18.24 -15.86 -1.16
C HIS A 203 -17.18 -14.74 -1.18
N HIS A 204 -16.91 -14.13 -2.33
CA HIS A 204 -15.94 -13.04 -2.40
C HIS A 204 -16.40 -11.79 -1.63
N LEU A 205 -17.71 -11.50 -1.61
CA LEU A 205 -18.27 -10.44 -0.77
C LEU A 205 -18.03 -10.73 0.71
N GLU A 206 -18.32 -11.95 1.18
CA GLU A 206 -18.05 -12.39 2.56
C GLU A 206 -16.56 -12.23 2.92
N VAL A 207 -15.66 -12.64 2.03
CA VAL A 207 -14.20 -12.49 2.24
C VAL A 207 -13.77 -11.01 2.35
N MET A 208 -14.39 -10.11 1.59
CA MET A 208 -14.12 -8.68 1.72
C MET A 208 -14.65 -8.10 3.04
N GLU A 209 -15.79 -8.58 3.54
CA GLU A 209 -16.29 -8.25 4.87
C GLU A 209 -15.30 -8.69 5.96
N GLU A 210 -14.77 -9.90 5.85
CA GLU A 210 -13.78 -10.44 6.79
C GLU A 210 -12.48 -9.62 6.79
N LEU A 211 -11.93 -9.34 5.61
CA LEU A 211 -10.70 -8.55 5.44
C LEU A 211 -10.85 -7.16 6.07
N ILE A 212 -11.89 -6.41 5.69
CA ILE A 212 -12.09 -5.06 6.21
C ILE A 212 -12.38 -5.08 7.71
N ARG A 213 -13.19 -6.05 8.18
CA ARG A 213 -13.47 -6.18 9.62
C ARG A 213 -12.20 -6.37 10.43
N ARG A 214 -11.27 -7.19 9.93
CA ARG A 214 -9.98 -7.45 10.57
C ARG A 214 -9.09 -6.21 10.54
N ASP A 215 -8.96 -5.56 9.38
CA ASP A 215 -7.83 -4.65 9.14
C ASP A 215 -8.20 -3.15 9.07
N LYS A 216 -9.48 -2.79 9.20
CA LYS A 216 -9.98 -1.39 9.11
C LYS A 216 -9.25 -0.37 9.99
N ASN A 217 -8.70 -0.81 11.12
CA ASN A 217 -8.06 0.07 12.10
C ASN A 217 -6.57 0.30 11.86
N HIS A 218 -5.94 -0.40 10.90
CA HIS A 218 -4.53 -0.20 10.58
C HIS A 218 -4.34 1.11 9.78
N PRO A 219 -3.66 2.14 10.32
CA PRO A 219 -3.33 3.36 9.56
C PRO A 219 -2.45 3.08 8.34
N ALA A 220 -1.60 2.04 8.40
CA ALA A 220 -0.73 1.66 7.30
C ALA A 220 -1.49 1.15 6.07
N VAL A 221 -2.67 0.54 6.24
CA VAL A 221 -3.52 0.17 5.10
C VAL A 221 -4.07 1.45 4.49
N VAL A 222 -3.77 1.67 3.21
CA VAL A 222 -4.18 2.88 2.48
C VAL A 222 -5.05 2.58 1.26
N MET A 223 -5.18 1.32 0.84
CA MET A 223 -6.01 0.92 -0.29
C MET A 223 -6.36 -0.56 -0.20
N TRP A 224 -7.59 -0.91 -0.58
CA TRP A 224 -8.06 -2.30 -0.66
C TRP A 224 -7.92 -2.83 -2.10
N SER A 225 -7.34 -4.02 -2.28
CA SER A 225 -7.27 -4.72 -3.56
C SER A 225 -8.20 -5.94 -3.53
N VAL A 226 -9.18 -5.98 -4.44
CA VAL A 226 -10.22 -7.03 -4.45
C VAL A 226 -9.87 -8.22 -5.34
N ALA A 227 -8.78 -8.18 -6.10
CA ALA A 227 -8.34 -9.30 -6.93
C ALA A 227 -6.95 -9.04 -7.53
N ASN A 228 -6.31 -10.12 -7.99
CA ASN A 228 -5.10 -10.07 -8.81
C ASN A 228 -5.25 -10.90 -10.08
N GLU A 229 -5.00 -10.26 -11.23
CA GLU A 229 -5.03 -10.82 -12.58
C GLU A 229 -6.26 -11.67 -12.89
N PRO A 230 -7.48 -11.20 -12.58
CA PRO A 230 -8.68 -11.89 -13.05
C PRO A 230 -8.78 -11.79 -14.57
N SER A 231 -9.51 -12.70 -15.20
CA SER A 231 -9.91 -12.58 -16.62
C SER A 231 -10.94 -11.46 -16.81
N SER A 232 -10.55 -10.20 -16.55
CA SER A 232 -11.40 -9.01 -16.50
C SER A 232 -11.99 -8.61 -17.86
N ALA A 233 -11.47 -9.17 -18.96
CA ALA A 233 -12.03 -8.99 -20.30
C ALA A 233 -13.28 -9.84 -20.57
N LEU A 234 -13.61 -10.80 -19.70
CA LEU A 234 -14.81 -11.62 -19.84
C LEU A 234 -16.05 -10.79 -19.48
N LYS A 235 -17.11 -10.86 -20.30
CA LYS A 235 -18.39 -10.18 -20.07
C LYS A 235 -18.93 -10.26 -18.62
N PRO A 236 -18.94 -11.42 -17.92
CA PRO A 236 -19.43 -11.49 -16.55
C PRO A 236 -18.56 -10.71 -15.54
N ALA A 237 -17.28 -10.46 -15.83
CA ALA A 237 -16.37 -9.74 -14.94
C ALA A 237 -16.82 -8.30 -14.68
N ALA A 238 -17.46 -7.65 -15.66
CA ALA A 238 -17.95 -6.28 -15.51
C ALA A 238 -18.92 -6.14 -14.32
N TYR A 239 -19.93 -7.00 -14.26
CA TYR A 239 -20.92 -7.00 -13.19
C TYR A 239 -20.31 -7.48 -11.86
N TYR A 240 -19.49 -8.52 -11.92
CA TYR A 240 -18.80 -9.08 -10.76
C TYR A 240 -17.98 -8.02 -10.03
N PHE A 241 -17.06 -7.34 -10.73
CA PHE A 241 -16.18 -6.34 -10.12
C PHE A 241 -16.89 -5.04 -9.78
N LYS A 242 -17.90 -4.62 -10.55
CA LYS A 242 -18.77 -3.51 -10.15
C LYS A 242 -19.38 -3.78 -8.77
N THR A 243 -19.93 -4.97 -8.58
CA THR A 243 -20.62 -5.36 -7.34
C THR A 243 -19.64 -5.43 -6.18
N LEU A 244 -18.51 -6.12 -6.38
CA LEU A 244 -17.49 -6.31 -5.35
C LEU A 244 -16.85 -4.98 -4.90
N ILE A 245 -16.50 -4.11 -5.84
CA ILE A 245 -15.91 -2.80 -5.53
C ILE A 245 -16.93 -1.88 -4.85
N THR A 246 -18.19 -1.88 -5.31
CA THR A 246 -19.26 -1.09 -4.68
C THR A 246 -19.50 -1.54 -3.24
N HIS A 247 -19.54 -2.86 -3.01
CA HIS A 247 -19.70 -3.44 -1.67
C HIS A 247 -18.52 -3.10 -0.75
N THR A 248 -17.28 -3.26 -1.23
CA THR A 248 -16.06 -2.88 -0.50
C THR A 248 -16.10 -1.42 -0.05
N LYS A 249 -16.50 -0.50 -0.95
CA LYS A 249 -16.65 0.93 -0.62
C LYS A 249 -17.75 1.19 0.40
N ALA A 250 -18.82 0.40 0.41
CA ALA A 250 -19.88 0.54 1.41
C ALA A 250 -19.43 0.10 2.82
N LEU A 251 -18.46 -0.82 2.91
CA LEU A 251 -17.86 -1.27 4.16
C LEU A 251 -16.81 -0.30 4.73
N ASP A 252 -16.02 0.33 3.86
CA ASP A 252 -15.02 1.34 4.24
C ASP A 252 -15.01 2.54 3.27
N LEU A 253 -15.54 3.67 3.74
CA LEU A 253 -15.58 4.94 3.00
C LEU A 253 -14.26 5.73 3.09
N THR A 254 -13.29 5.27 3.90
CA THR A 254 -12.09 6.03 4.24
C THR A 254 -10.89 5.72 3.35
N ARG A 255 -10.97 4.70 2.49
CA ARG A 255 -9.87 4.23 1.64
C ARG A 255 -10.34 3.93 0.21
N PRO A 256 -9.50 4.17 -0.80
CA PRO A 256 -9.77 3.76 -2.18
C PRO A 256 -9.79 2.24 -2.34
N VAL A 257 -10.40 1.79 -3.44
CA VAL A 257 -10.51 0.39 -3.83
C VAL A 257 -9.94 0.17 -5.23
N THR A 258 -9.20 -0.91 -5.41
CA THR A 258 -8.61 -1.34 -6.69
C THR A 258 -8.77 -2.86 -6.90
N PHE A 259 -8.37 -3.32 -8.08
CA PHE A 259 -7.88 -4.68 -8.29
C PHE A 259 -6.69 -4.59 -9.25
N VAL A 260 -5.84 -5.61 -9.25
CA VAL A 260 -4.63 -5.64 -10.07
C VAL A 260 -4.90 -6.35 -11.40
N SER A 261 -4.64 -5.67 -12.52
CA SER A 261 -4.95 -6.14 -13.86
C SER A 261 -3.70 -6.47 -14.67
N ASN A 262 -3.80 -7.51 -15.51
CA ASN A 262 -2.87 -7.80 -16.62
C ASN A 262 -3.58 -7.75 -17.98
N ALA A 263 -4.82 -7.25 -18.04
CA ALA A 263 -5.59 -7.15 -19.27
C ALA A 263 -5.16 -5.96 -20.12
N LYS A 264 -5.61 -5.93 -21.38
CA LYS A 264 -5.48 -4.75 -22.24
C LYS A 264 -6.40 -3.64 -21.76
N TYR A 265 -5.93 -2.40 -21.86
CA TYR A 265 -6.60 -1.20 -21.35
C TYR A 265 -8.04 -0.99 -21.87
N ASP A 266 -8.33 -1.45 -23.09
CA ASP A 266 -9.61 -1.32 -23.80
C ASP A 266 -10.51 -2.55 -23.66
N ALA A 267 -9.96 -3.66 -23.19
CA ALA A 267 -10.68 -4.90 -22.96
C ALA A 267 -11.09 -5.08 -21.50
N ASP A 268 -10.42 -4.40 -20.56
CA ASP A 268 -10.69 -4.56 -19.13
C ASP A 268 -12.05 -3.97 -18.73
N LEU A 269 -13.00 -4.85 -18.45
CA LEU A 269 -14.37 -4.46 -18.07
C LEU A 269 -14.51 -4.12 -16.58
N GLY A 270 -13.50 -4.40 -15.75
CA GLY A 270 -13.45 -4.05 -14.33
C GLY A 270 -12.83 -2.67 -14.06
N ALA A 271 -11.91 -2.23 -14.92
CA ALA A 271 -11.18 -0.97 -14.79
C ALA A 271 -12.04 0.30 -14.60
N PRO A 272 -13.25 0.42 -15.18
CA PRO A 272 -14.10 1.58 -14.91
C PRO A 272 -14.48 1.78 -13.44
N TYR A 273 -14.42 0.73 -12.59
CA TYR A 273 -14.92 0.78 -11.21
C TYR A 273 -13.87 1.08 -10.14
N VAL A 274 -12.58 0.89 -10.43
CA VAL A 274 -11.48 1.13 -9.47
C VAL A 274 -11.22 2.62 -9.24
N ASP A 275 -10.65 2.99 -8.11
CA ASP A 275 -10.21 4.38 -7.85
C ASP A 275 -8.79 4.64 -8.38
N VAL A 276 -7.93 3.63 -8.33
CA VAL A 276 -6.55 3.63 -8.81
C VAL A 276 -6.36 2.41 -9.69
N ILE A 277 -5.72 2.57 -10.85
CA ILE A 277 -5.44 1.47 -11.77
C ILE A 277 -4.12 0.81 -11.37
N CYS A 278 -4.12 -0.49 -11.13
CA CYS A 278 -2.93 -1.28 -10.88
C CYS A 278 -2.67 -2.19 -12.09
N VAL A 279 -1.51 -2.04 -12.74
CA VAL A 279 -1.19 -2.80 -13.96
C VAL A 279 0.07 -3.64 -13.76
N ASN A 280 -0.05 -4.93 -14.05
CA ASN A 280 1.05 -5.87 -14.14
C ASN A 280 1.56 -5.93 -15.57
N SER A 281 2.87 -5.77 -15.76
CA SER A 281 3.49 -5.91 -17.08
C SER A 281 4.90 -6.47 -16.95
N TYR A 282 5.27 -7.33 -17.88
CA TYR A 282 6.52 -8.09 -17.87
C TYR A 282 7.14 -8.10 -19.27
N PHE A 283 7.31 -6.90 -19.85
CA PHE A 283 7.92 -6.70 -21.16
C PHE A 283 9.34 -7.27 -21.17
N SER A 284 9.76 -7.86 -22.29
CA SER A 284 10.98 -8.67 -22.48
C SER A 284 11.03 -10.03 -21.75
N TRP A 285 10.11 -10.30 -20.81
CA TRP A 285 10.15 -11.51 -19.99
C TRP A 285 9.13 -12.56 -20.42
N TYR A 286 7.84 -12.24 -20.40
CA TYR A 286 6.79 -13.20 -20.80
C TYR A 286 6.45 -13.15 -22.30
N HIS A 287 6.88 -12.09 -22.98
CA HIS A 287 6.78 -11.88 -24.43
C HIS A 287 8.05 -11.13 -24.88
N ASP A 288 8.36 -11.18 -26.18
CA ASP A 288 9.57 -10.56 -26.74
C ASP A 288 10.84 -10.98 -25.98
N TYR A 289 11.01 -12.30 -25.79
CA TYR A 289 12.01 -12.91 -24.90
C TYR A 289 13.42 -12.35 -25.13
N GLY A 290 14.00 -11.71 -24.11
CA GLY A 290 15.37 -11.19 -24.17
C GLY A 290 15.50 -9.77 -24.74
N HIS A 291 14.43 -9.20 -25.31
CA HIS A 291 14.47 -7.90 -25.98
C HIS A 291 14.22 -6.75 -24.99
N VAL A 292 15.24 -6.37 -24.23
CA VAL A 292 15.13 -5.26 -23.25
C VAL A 292 14.83 -3.91 -23.90
N GLU A 293 15.20 -3.73 -25.16
CA GLU A 293 14.95 -2.52 -25.95
C GLU A 293 13.46 -2.25 -26.20
N VAL A 294 12.60 -3.27 -26.10
CA VAL A 294 11.14 -3.08 -26.30
C VAL A 294 10.43 -2.54 -25.06
N ILE A 295 11.06 -2.63 -23.88
CA ILE A 295 10.44 -2.27 -22.60
C ILE A 295 9.99 -0.80 -22.62
N GLN A 296 10.88 0.12 -23.01
CA GLN A 296 10.57 1.55 -22.96
C GLN A 296 9.39 1.96 -23.86
N PRO A 297 9.36 1.61 -25.17
CA PRO A 297 8.23 1.96 -26.03
C PRO A 297 6.93 1.27 -25.64
N GLN A 298 6.97 -0.01 -25.23
CA GLN A 298 5.77 -0.75 -24.83
C GLN A 298 5.19 -0.21 -23.52
N LEU A 299 6.03 0.10 -22.53
CA LEU A 299 5.60 0.64 -21.24
C LEU A 299 5.07 2.07 -21.35
N ASN A 300 5.69 2.92 -22.19
CA ASN A 300 5.14 4.24 -22.51
C ASN A 300 3.73 4.12 -23.12
N SER A 301 3.58 3.24 -24.12
CA SER A 301 2.30 3.01 -24.78
C SER A 301 1.24 2.49 -23.80
N GLN A 302 1.63 1.58 -22.89
CA GLN A 302 0.76 1.08 -21.83
C GLN A 302 0.22 2.24 -20.98
N PHE A 303 1.12 3.06 -20.41
CA PHE A 303 0.70 4.16 -19.53
C PHE A 303 -0.15 5.20 -20.24
N GLU A 304 0.17 5.55 -21.48
CA GLU A 304 -0.61 6.52 -22.26
C GLU A 304 -2.01 6.00 -22.58
N ASN A 305 -2.13 4.75 -23.01
CA ASN A 305 -3.42 4.16 -23.36
C ASN A 305 -4.34 3.98 -22.15
N TRP A 306 -3.80 3.50 -21.03
CA TRP A 306 -4.55 3.38 -19.77
C TRP A 306 -5.03 4.74 -19.28
N TYR A 307 -4.13 5.74 -19.24
CA TYR A 307 -4.49 7.06 -18.72
C TYR A 307 -5.48 7.79 -19.64
N LYS A 308 -5.29 7.74 -20.95
CA LYS A 308 -6.20 8.34 -21.94
C LYS A 308 -7.61 7.76 -21.84
N THR A 309 -7.73 6.46 -21.60
CA THR A 309 -9.01 5.75 -21.54
C THR A 309 -9.76 6.01 -20.23
N HIS A 310 -9.05 5.95 -19.10
CA HIS A 310 -9.71 5.89 -17.79
C HIS A 310 -9.53 7.14 -16.92
N GLN A 311 -8.55 8.01 -17.20
CA GLN A 311 -8.25 9.25 -16.46
C GLN A 311 -8.11 9.06 -14.93
N LYS A 312 -7.43 7.98 -14.53
CA LYS A 312 -7.17 7.63 -13.13
C LYS A 312 -5.67 7.45 -12.90
N PRO A 313 -5.16 7.68 -11.68
CA PRO A 313 -3.77 7.42 -11.36
C PRO A 313 -3.43 5.94 -11.50
N ILE A 314 -2.18 5.65 -11.86
CA ILE A 314 -1.70 4.30 -12.19
C ILE A 314 -0.60 3.87 -11.22
N ILE A 315 -0.62 2.63 -10.77
CA ILE A 315 0.48 1.95 -10.09
C ILE A 315 1.00 0.84 -11.01
N GLN A 316 2.31 0.81 -11.27
CA GLN A 316 2.96 -0.38 -11.84
C GLN A 316 3.08 -1.41 -10.72
N SER A 317 2.07 -2.26 -10.59
CA SER A 317 1.90 -3.15 -9.43
C SER A 317 2.78 -4.38 -9.48
N GLU A 318 3.23 -4.80 -10.66
CA GLU A 318 4.24 -5.84 -10.83
C GLU A 318 5.08 -5.59 -12.07
N TYR A 319 6.38 -5.82 -11.94
CA TYR A 319 7.35 -5.90 -13.02
C TYR A 319 8.60 -6.63 -12.52
N GLY A 320 9.39 -7.22 -13.41
CA GLY A 320 10.62 -7.92 -13.03
C GLY A 320 10.99 -9.04 -14.01
N ALA A 321 12.07 -9.77 -13.70
CA ALA A 321 12.55 -10.90 -14.49
C ALA A 321 13.01 -12.01 -13.54
N ASP A 322 12.84 -13.29 -13.90
CA ASP A 322 13.41 -14.36 -13.06
C ASP A 322 14.93 -14.31 -13.14
N THR A 323 15.59 -14.60 -12.02
CA THR A 323 17.04 -14.43 -11.87
C THR A 323 17.60 -15.47 -10.92
N ILE A 324 18.55 -16.25 -11.40
CA ILE A 324 19.21 -17.28 -10.62
C ILE A 324 20.53 -16.68 -10.10
N PRO A 325 20.69 -16.50 -8.78
CA PRO A 325 21.92 -15.97 -8.21
C PRO A 325 23.15 -16.75 -8.69
N GLY A 326 24.20 -16.03 -9.09
CA GLY A 326 25.44 -16.62 -9.59
C GLY A 326 25.45 -16.98 -11.08
N ILE A 327 24.35 -16.81 -11.82
CA ILE A 327 24.39 -16.81 -13.28
C ILE A 327 24.72 -15.39 -13.75
N HIS A 328 25.86 -15.26 -14.43
CA HIS A 328 26.35 -14.01 -15.01
C HIS A 328 26.64 -14.19 -16.49
N GLU A 329 26.32 -13.20 -17.31
CA GLU A 329 26.55 -13.24 -18.75
C GLU A 329 26.62 -11.82 -19.36
N ASP A 330 27.51 -11.62 -20.33
CA ASP A 330 27.54 -10.43 -21.19
C ASP A 330 27.63 -10.84 -22.68
N PRO A 331 26.74 -10.33 -23.56
CA PRO A 331 25.59 -9.47 -23.30
C PRO A 331 24.56 -10.13 -22.36
N PRO A 332 23.75 -9.35 -21.60
CA PRO A 332 22.84 -9.90 -20.60
C PRO A 332 21.84 -10.90 -21.21
N ARG A 333 21.71 -12.07 -20.59
CA ARG A 333 20.77 -13.13 -21.00
C ARG A 333 19.73 -13.41 -19.92
N MET A 334 18.53 -13.83 -20.31
CA MET A 334 17.45 -14.20 -19.38
C MET A 334 17.99 -15.11 -18.26
N PHE A 335 17.51 -14.92 -17.03
CA PHE A 335 17.98 -15.56 -15.80
C PHE A 335 19.33 -15.07 -15.22
N SER A 336 20.16 -14.34 -15.96
CA SER A 336 21.37 -13.71 -15.40
C SER A 336 21.03 -12.50 -14.51
N GLU A 337 21.92 -12.19 -13.56
CA GLU A 337 21.77 -11.00 -12.71
C GLU A 337 21.83 -9.70 -13.52
N GLU A 338 22.66 -9.64 -14.56
CA GLU A 338 22.80 -8.50 -15.46
C GLU A 338 21.51 -8.25 -16.26
N TYR A 339 20.79 -9.32 -16.64
CA TYR A 339 19.50 -9.18 -17.32
C TYR A 339 18.43 -8.62 -16.40
N GLN A 340 18.36 -9.06 -15.13
CA GLN A 340 17.44 -8.46 -14.16
C GLN A 340 17.69 -6.96 -14.06
N ARG A 341 18.96 -6.57 -13.90
CA ARG A 341 19.38 -5.17 -13.88
C ARG A 341 18.93 -4.41 -15.12
N ALA A 342 19.21 -4.92 -16.32
CA ALA A 342 18.86 -4.27 -17.57
C ALA A 342 17.34 -4.07 -17.72
N VAL A 343 16.54 -5.06 -17.31
CA VAL A 343 15.07 -4.94 -17.28
C VAL A 343 14.64 -3.82 -16.32
N LEU A 344 15.17 -3.81 -15.10
CA LEU A 344 14.81 -2.79 -14.11
C LEU A 344 15.17 -1.38 -14.57
N GLU A 345 16.38 -1.17 -15.08
CA GLU A 345 16.83 0.14 -15.57
C GLU A 345 15.93 0.67 -16.70
N ASN A 346 15.49 -0.19 -17.62
CA ASN A 346 14.56 0.19 -18.69
C ASN A 346 13.16 0.54 -18.18
N TYR A 347 12.62 -0.22 -17.21
CA TYR A 347 11.36 0.12 -16.54
C TYR A 347 11.47 1.47 -15.81
N HIS A 348 12.56 1.65 -15.07
CA HIS A 348 12.83 2.85 -14.25
C HIS A 348 12.93 4.12 -15.09
N SER A 349 13.49 4.05 -16.29
CA SER A 349 13.57 5.18 -17.24
C SER A 349 12.19 5.73 -17.60
N VAL A 350 11.22 4.86 -17.88
CA VAL A 350 9.84 5.28 -18.20
C VAL A 350 9.09 5.74 -16.94
N LEU A 351 9.26 5.01 -15.83
CA LEU A 351 8.66 5.39 -14.55
C LEU A 351 9.11 6.78 -14.10
N ASP A 352 10.37 7.17 -14.33
CA ASP A 352 10.88 8.50 -14.01
C ASP A 352 10.20 9.63 -14.78
N GLN A 353 9.72 9.35 -15.99
CA GLN A 353 8.94 10.30 -16.79
C GLN A 353 7.51 10.38 -16.22
N LYS A 354 6.82 9.24 -16.15
CA LYS A 354 5.38 9.21 -15.83
C LYS A 354 5.06 9.44 -14.35
N ARG A 355 6.03 9.25 -13.44
CA ARG A 355 5.85 9.49 -11.98
C ARG A 355 5.59 10.95 -11.61
N LYS A 356 5.94 11.88 -12.51
CA LYS A 356 5.69 13.31 -12.35
C LYS A 356 4.31 13.73 -12.87
N GLU A 357 3.60 12.82 -13.51
CA GLU A 357 2.32 13.07 -14.17
C GLU A 357 1.19 12.35 -13.44
N TYR A 358 1.01 11.06 -13.69
CA TYR A 358 -0.15 10.27 -13.24
C TYR A 358 0.19 8.85 -12.78
N VAL A 359 1.44 8.42 -12.90
CA VAL A 359 1.90 7.18 -12.26
C VAL A 359 2.23 7.51 -10.81
N VAL A 360 1.52 6.91 -9.87
CA VAL A 360 1.63 7.19 -8.43
C VAL A 360 2.38 6.10 -7.69
N GLY A 361 2.84 5.05 -8.37
CA GLY A 361 3.57 3.99 -7.71
C GLY A 361 4.28 2.98 -8.61
N GLU A 362 5.30 2.35 -8.05
CA GLU A 362 6.03 1.22 -8.61
C GLU A 362 6.28 0.16 -7.52
N LEU A 363 5.87 -1.08 -7.80
CA LEU A 363 6.01 -2.22 -6.90
C LEU A 363 6.75 -3.34 -7.64
N ILE A 364 8.02 -3.54 -7.29
CA ILE A 364 8.82 -4.61 -7.89
C ILE A 364 8.23 -5.98 -7.57
N TRP A 365 8.19 -6.89 -8.55
CA TRP A 365 7.94 -8.30 -8.31
C TRP A 365 9.28 -9.06 -8.28
N ASN A 366 9.73 -9.59 -7.15
CA ASN A 366 9.16 -9.59 -5.80
C ASN A 366 10.25 -9.18 -4.79
N PHE A 367 9.88 -8.98 -3.53
CA PHE A 367 10.84 -8.79 -2.44
C PHE A 367 11.84 -9.96 -2.40
N ALA A 368 11.37 -11.20 -2.30
CA ALA A 368 12.24 -12.37 -2.23
C ALA A 368 11.77 -13.47 -3.18
N ASP A 369 12.68 -14.38 -3.54
CA ASP A 369 12.31 -15.63 -4.20
C ASP A 369 11.36 -16.43 -3.31
N PHE A 370 10.37 -17.09 -3.90
CA PHE A 370 9.36 -17.84 -3.17
C PHE A 370 8.92 -19.12 -3.91
N MET A 371 8.30 -20.06 -3.19
CA MET A 371 7.91 -21.35 -3.78
C MET A 371 6.63 -21.26 -4.63
N THR A 372 6.59 -22.05 -5.71
CA THR A 372 5.40 -22.24 -6.55
C THR A 372 5.17 -23.73 -6.80
N ASN A 373 4.02 -24.07 -7.37
CA ASN A 373 3.83 -25.40 -7.97
C ASN A 373 4.91 -25.66 -9.04
N GLN A 374 5.21 -26.94 -9.25
CA GLN A 374 6.20 -27.37 -10.25
C GLN A 374 5.71 -27.07 -11.66
N SER A 375 6.56 -26.45 -12.47
CA SER A 375 6.38 -26.35 -13.92
C SER A 375 7.74 -26.10 -14.58
N PRO A 376 7.88 -26.35 -15.89
CA PRO A 376 9.13 -26.07 -16.62
C PRO A 376 9.56 -24.59 -16.57
N LEU A 377 8.62 -23.68 -16.30
CA LEU A 377 8.85 -22.23 -16.20
C LEU A 377 9.25 -21.79 -14.78
N ARG A 378 9.43 -22.72 -13.83
CA ARG A 378 9.66 -22.43 -12.41
C ARG A 378 10.84 -23.24 -11.88
N VAL A 379 12.00 -22.59 -11.79
CA VAL A 379 13.22 -23.17 -11.23
C VAL A 379 13.12 -23.16 -9.70
N ILE A 380 12.54 -24.22 -9.12
CA ILE A 380 12.28 -24.37 -7.67
C ILE A 380 11.54 -23.15 -7.13
N GLY A 381 10.39 -22.84 -7.73
CA GLY A 381 9.60 -21.66 -7.41
C GLY A 381 9.80 -20.48 -8.37
N ASN A 382 9.35 -19.30 -7.94
CA ASN A 382 9.54 -18.03 -8.63
C ASN A 382 10.90 -17.44 -8.24
N LYS A 383 11.63 -16.90 -9.22
CA LYS A 383 13.01 -16.41 -9.04
C LYS A 383 13.15 -14.91 -9.34
N LYS A 384 12.04 -14.17 -9.40
CA LYS A 384 12.04 -12.73 -9.64
C LYS A 384 12.43 -11.90 -8.42
N GLY A 385 12.65 -12.53 -7.27
CA GLY A 385 13.05 -11.84 -6.06
C GLY A 385 14.30 -10.99 -6.27
N ILE A 386 14.31 -9.78 -5.72
CA ILE A 386 15.55 -8.99 -5.59
C ILE A 386 16.41 -9.49 -4.42
N PHE A 387 15.78 -10.13 -3.43
CA PHE A 387 16.44 -10.94 -2.42
C PHE A 387 16.30 -12.43 -2.75
N THR A 388 17.26 -13.23 -2.34
CA THR A 388 17.09 -14.68 -2.28
C THR A 388 16.03 -15.05 -1.25
N ARG A 389 15.52 -16.28 -1.30
CA ARG A 389 14.56 -16.80 -0.31
C ARG A 389 15.09 -16.72 1.13
N GLN A 390 16.42 -16.73 1.29
CA GLN A 390 17.17 -16.60 2.55
C GLN A 390 17.51 -15.14 2.92
N ARG A 391 16.87 -14.15 2.27
CA ARG A 391 17.00 -12.72 2.61
C ARG A 391 18.41 -12.15 2.40
N GLN A 392 19.13 -12.67 1.40
CA GLN A 392 20.39 -12.08 0.92
C GLN A 392 20.15 -11.29 -0.38
N PRO A 393 20.77 -10.11 -0.56
CA PRO A 393 20.56 -9.27 -1.74
C PRO A 393 21.18 -9.90 -2.98
N LYS A 394 20.43 -9.93 -4.09
CA LYS A 394 20.99 -10.06 -5.45
C LYS A 394 21.53 -8.71 -5.91
N SER A 395 22.25 -8.66 -7.04
CA SER A 395 22.81 -7.41 -7.56
C SER A 395 21.74 -6.33 -7.81
N SER A 396 20.54 -6.72 -8.26
CA SER A 396 19.40 -5.83 -8.51
C SER A 396 18.87 -5.11 -7.26
N ALA A 397 19.02 -5.70 -6.06
CA ALA A 397 18.56 -5.09 -4.82
C ALA A 397 19.29 -3.76 -4.53
N PHE A 398 20.57 -3.67 -4.89
CA PHE A 398 21.37 -2.46 -4.69
C PHE A 398 20.94 -1.33 -5.63
N ILE A 399 20.63 -1.64 -6.89
CA ILE A 399 20.16 -0.67 -7.87
C ILE A 399 18.78 -0.12 -7.47
N LEU A 400 17.89 -1.01 -7.03
CA LEU A 400 16.57 -0.59 -6.56
C LEU A 400 16.67 0.26 -5.29
N ARG A 401 17.62 -0.06 -4.40
CA ARG A 401 17.92 0.74 -3.22
C ARG A 401 18.33 2.17 -3.60
N GLU A 402 19.29 2.32 -4.50
CA GLU A 402 19.73 3.63 -4.96
C GLU A 402 18.58 4.45 -5.56
N ARG A 403 17.71 3.79 -6.33
CA ARG A 403 16.50 4.41 -6.87
C ARG A 403 15.55 4.91 -5.78
N TYR A 404 15.19 4.06 -4.82
CA TYR A 404 14.19 4.43 -3.81
C TYR A 404 14.67 5.54 -2.87
N TRP A 405 15.94 5.51 -2.46
CA TRP A 405 16.51 6.61 -1.69
C TRP A 405 16.61 7.92 -2.50
N ARG A 406 16.91 7.84 -3.80
CA ARG A 406 16.89 9.02 -4.70
C ARG A 406 15.48 9.63 -4.79
N ILE A 407 14.46 8.81 -5.05
CA ILE A 407 13.05 9.26 -5.12
C ILE A 407 12.63 9.90 -3.80
N ALA A 408 12.93 9.27 -2.66
CA ALA A 408 12.60 9.78 -1.34
C ALA A 408 13.28 11.12 -1.01
N ASN A 409 14.50 11.35 -1.48
CA ASN A 409 15.20 12.61 -1.26
C ASN A 409 14.64 13.76 -2.13
N GLU A 410 14.16 13.46 -3.34
CA GLU A 410 13.51 14.45 -4.20
C GLU A 410 12.19 14.96 -3.59
N THR A 411 11.44 14.09 -2.91
CA THR A 411 10.15 14.45 -2.29
C THR A 411 10.28 15.19 -0.96
N ARG A 412 11.45 15.15 -0.31
CA ARG A 412 11.72 15.82 0.98
C ARG A 412 12.07 17.32 0.88
N GLY A 413 12.35 17.84 -0.32
CA GLY A 413 12.76 19.24 -0.52
C GLY A 413 14.19 19.53 -0.03
N HIS A 414 14.86 20.53 -0.64
CA HIS A 414 16.25 20.93 -0.36
C HIS A 414 16.45 21.59 1.02
N GLY A 415 16.15 20.90 2.12
CA GLY A 415 16.31 21.43 3.48
C GLY A 415 16.87 20.45 4.52
N SER A 416 16.83 19.14 4.28
CA SER A 416 17.29 18.14 5.26
C SER A 416 18.26 17.14 4.63
N VAL A 417 19.55 17.45 4.74
CA VAL A 417 20.62 16.46 4.50
C VAL A 417 20.45 15.33 5.53
N PRO A 418 20.39 14.05 5.12
CA PRO A 418 20.36 12.96 6.08
C PRO A 418 21.69 12.92 6.83
N ARG A 419 21.68 13.19 8.14
CA ARG A 419 22.67 12.56 9.00
C ARG A 419 22.29 11.08 9.04
N THR A 420 23.24 10.21 8.69
CA THR A 420 23.20 8.79 9.02
C THR A 420 23.18 8.68 10.55
N GLN A 421 22.01 8.84 11.15
CA GLN A 421 21.82 8.51 12.55
C GLN A 421 21.67 7.00 12.62
N CYS A 422 22.70 6.34 13.14
CA CYS A 422 22.52 5.11 13.89
C CYS A 422 21.52 5.44 15.01
N PHE A 423 20.23 5.25 14.75
CA PHE A 423 19.21 5.42 15.77
C PHE A 423 19.37 4.29 16.79
N GLY A 424 19.55 4.70 18.03
CA GLY A 424 19.74 3.82 19.18
C GLY A 424 18.61 2.80 19.29
N SER A 425 19.01 1.63 19.79
CA SER A 425 18.14 0.56 20.26
C SER A 425 17.15 1.11 21.29
N ARG A 426 15.94 1.49 20.87
CA ARG A 426 14.79 1.42 21.77
C ARG A 426 14.52 -0.07 21.98
N PRO A 427 14.63 -0.60 23.21
CA PRO A 427 14.38 -2.01 23.45
C PRO A 427 12.94 -2.35 23.05
N PHE A 428 12.78 -3.50 22.39
CA PHE A 428 11.48 -4.11 22.16
C PHE A 428 10.91 -4.50 23.53
N THR A 429 9.89 -3.79 24.00
CA THR A 429 9.00 -4.31 25.05
C THR A 429 7.86 -5.01 24.33
N PHE A 430 7.85 -6.34 24.45
CA PHE A 430 6.74 -7.21 24.03
C PHE A 430 5.54 -7.02 24.94
#